data_AF-A0A927RBP7-F1
#
_entry.id   AF-A0A927RBP7-F1
#
_cell.length_a   1.000
_cell.length_b   1.000
_cell.length_c   1.000
_cell.angle_alpha   90.00
_cell.angle_beta   90.00
_cell.angle_gamma   90.00
#
_symmetry.space_group_name_H-M   'P 1'
#
loop_
_entity.id
_entity.type
_entity.pdbx_description
1 polymer ?
#
loop_
_entity_poly.entity_id
_entity_poly.type
_entity_poly.pdbx_seq_one_letter_code
_entity_poly.pdbx_strand_id
1 'polypeptide(L)'
;MTDSSSDREARVAEYRRQVTAAADALAAAIRTEVADGGEVISHMLATVAANLGGMHKLTEKRPGSWEADYVDRFLGSTVGPQGKYLLEYRTEPIEVVACVPAMLADLDIDGLYDDSVLLIGQAEAAVLGPDPDDAAKAALAERLEHIERLILRLREADYAAYRAAFEEQLRVAGRHLFDQEHLSEDVSVSIRFVDGPRSEEATGAGEDVGSIEYRLWETARANTAPPGFTEPLSQLRGQLDDLLRQSGRLPHQRVPELAQLLRGMPEPEERPAGNPQLSEAP
;
A
#
# COMPACT_ATOMS: atom_id res chain seq x y z
N MET A 1 24.36 -33.06 2.00
CA MET A 1 24.27 -32.75 3.45
C MET A 1 25.55 -32.07 4.00
N THR A 2 26.29 -31.31 3.19
CA THR A 2 27.58 -30.68 3.56
C THR A 2 27.57 -29.14 3.55
N ASP A 3 26.40 -28.51 3.40
CA ASP A 3 26.31 -27.07 3.08
C ASP A 3 26.02 -26.17 4.30
N SER A 4 25.42 -26.73 5.36
CA SER A 4 24.96 -25.93 6.52
C SER A 4 26.09 -25.45 7.46
N SER A 5 27.20 -26.20 7.57
CA SER A 5 28.34 -25.82 8.43
C SER A 5 29.16 -24.69 7.81
N SER A 6 29.41 -24.77 6.50
CA SER A 6 30.14 -23.74 5.74
C SER A 6 29.40 -22.40 5.75
N ASP A 7 28.07 -22.44 5.57
CA ASP A 7 27.19 -21.28 5.65
C ASP A 7 27.16 -20.64 7.06
N ARG A 8 27.13 -21.45 8.12
CA ARG A 8 27.24 -20.95 9.50
C ARG A 8 28.59 -20.28 9.76
N GLU A 9 29.69 -20.88 9.34
CA GLU A 9 31.04 -20.32 9.51
C GLU A 9 31.19 -18.98 8.78
N ALA A 10 30.67 -18.90 7.54
CA ALA A 10 30.64 -17.66 6.76
C ALA A 10 29.87 -16.54 7.50
N ARG A 11 28.68 -16.84 8.04
CA ARG A 11 27.90 -15.87 8.82
C ARG A 11 28.61 -15.41 10.09
N VAL A 12 29.29 -16.31 10.80
CA VAL A 12 30.04 -15.95 12.02
C VAL A 12 31.24 -15.07 11.67
N ALA A 13 31.94 -15.37 10.57
CA ALA A 13 33.04 -14.55 10.09
C ALA A 13 32.56 -13.14 9.70
N GLU A 14 31.43 -13.05 9.00
CA GLU A 14 30.80 -11.77 8.64
C GLU A 14 30.39 -10.97 9.87
N TYR A 15 29.69 -11.59 10.82
CA TYR A 15 29.33 -10.94 12.08
C TYR A 15 30.55 -10.35 12.80
N ARG A 16 31.66 -11.10 12.90
CA ARG A 16 32.89 -10.60 13.54
C ARG A 16 33.50 -9.42 12.80
N ARG A 17 33.47 -9.42 11.46
CA ARG A 17 33.94 -8.27 10.67
C ARG A 17 33.11 -7.02 10.96
N GLN A 18 31.77 -7.15 10.96
CA GLN A 18 30.86 -6.05 11.24
C GLN A 18 31.05 -5.48 12.65
N VAL A 19 31.17 -6.35 13.67
CA VAL A 19 31.44 -5.92 15.05
C VAL A 19 32.77 -5.19 15.17
N THR A 20 33.81 -5.66 14.48
CA THR A 20 35.13 -5.00 14.48
C THR A 20 35.05 -3.62 13.84
N ALA A 21 34.40 -3.51 12.67
CA ALA A 21 34.20 -2.24 11.98
C ALA A 21 33.40 -1.23 12.84
N ALA A 22 32.35 -1.68 13.52
CA ALA A 22 31.56 -0.84 14.42
C ALA A 22 32.38 -0.36 15.62
N ALA A 23 33.21 -1.22 16.22
CA ALA A 23 34.09 -0.86 17.33
C ALA A 23 35.16 0.16 16.91
N ASP A 24 35.76 -0.02 15.73
CA ASP A 24 36.75 0.90 15.17
C ASP A 24 36.13 2.27 14.86
N ALA A 25 34.92 2.29 14.28
CA ALA A 25 34.18 3.52 14.00
C ALA A 25 33.82 4.28 15.29
N LEU A 26 33.33 3.57 16.32
CA LEU A 26 33.06 4.15 17.63
C LEU A 26 34.33 4.73 18.27
N ALA A 27 35.44 3.98 18.25
CA ALA A 27 36.70 4.45 18.78
C ALA A 27 37.23 5.69 18.02
N ALA A 28 37.06 5.72 16.70
CA ALA A 28 37.43 6.87 15.88
C ALA A 28 36.58 8.11 16.21
N ALA A 29 35.25 7.94 16.34
CA ALA A 29 34.34 9.02 16.69
C ALA A 29 34.66 9.64 18.06
N ILE A 30 34.91 8.82 19.09
CA ILE A 30 35.28 9.29 20.42
C ILE A 30 36.59 10.09 20.39
N ARG A 31 37.56 9.68 19.56
CA ARG A 31 38.85 10.38 19.41
C ARG A 31 38.76 11.73 18.69
N THR A 32 37.62 12.06 18.07
CA THR A 32 37.40 13.40 17.52
C THR A 32 37.18 14.45 18.60
N GLU A 33 36.90 14.03 19.84
CA GLU A 33 36.59 14.89 20.99
C GLU A 33 35.36 15.80 20.79
N VAL A 34 34.54 15.52 19.77
CA VAL A 34 33.27 16.23 19.51
C VAL A 34 32.16 15.75 20.47
N ALA A 35 32.14 14.45 20.76
CA ALA A 35 31.15 13.79 21.63
C ALA A 35 31.84 12.71 22.47
N ASP A 36 31.26 12.39 23.64
CA ASP A 36 31.75 11.29 24.47
C ASP A 36 31.25 9.93 23.99
N GLY A 37 31.79 8.84 24.55
CA GLY A 37 31.41 7.49 24.14
C GLY A 37 29.94 7.14 24.42
N GLY A 38 29.34 7.73 25.45
CA GLY A 38 27.93 7.49 25.78
C GLY A 38 27.02 8.10 24.71
N GLU A 39 27.27 9.35 24.34
CA GLU A 39 26.54 10.07 23.29
C GLU A 39 26.69 9.39 21.92
N VAL A 40 27.91 8.99 21.53
CA VAL A 40 28.11 8.30 20.25
C VAL A 40 27.35 6.97 20.20
N ILE A 41 27.42 6.16 21.27
CA ILE A 41 26.70 4.88 21.32
C ILE A 41 25.19 5.10 21.27
N SER A 42 24.68 6.11 21.99
CA SER A 42 23.25 6.36 22.02
C SER A 42 22.71 6.84 20.66
N HIS A 43 23.43 7.73 19.98
CA HIS A 43 23.09 8.19 18.63
C HIS A 43 23.19 7.06 17.59
N MET A 44 24.20 6.19 17.70
CA MET A 44 24.30 5.00 16.84
C MET A 44 23.09 4.08 17.03
N LEU A 45 22.70 3.77 18.27
CA LEU A 45 21.53 2.94 18.54
C LEU A 45 20.22 3.60 18.06
N ALA A 46 20.09 4.92 18.24
CA ALA A 46 18.96 5.69 17.71
C ALA A 46 18.89 5.63 16.19
N THR A 47 20.02 5.81 15.50
CA THR A 47 20.10 5.72 14.05
C THR A 47 19.69 4.34 13.54
N VAL A 48 20.23 3.28 14.15
CA VAL A 48 19.89 1.90 13.75
C VAL A 48 18.42 1.60 14.02
N ALA A 49 17.89 1.97 15.19
CA ALA A 49 16.48 1.80 15.50
C ALA A 49 15.56 2.58 14.54
N ALA A 50 15.95 3.80 14.17
CA ALA A 50 15.19 4.65 13.23
C ALA A 50 15.17 4.06 11.82
N ASN A 51 16.29 3.50 11.35
CA ASN A 51 16.37 2.84 10.05
C ASN A 51 15.62 1.50 10.04
N LEU A 52 15.67 0.73 11.13
CA LEU A 52 14.92 -0.53 11.27
C LEU A 52 13.41 -0.33 11.48
N GLY A 53 12.95 0.92 11.64
CA GLY A 53 11.52 1.25 11.77
C GLY A 53 10.96 1.17 13.19
N GLY A 54 11.81 1.18 14.23
CA GLY A 54 11.33 1.29 15.61
C GLY A 54 12.35 0.89 16.69
N MET A 55 12.15 1.40 17.91
CA MET A 55 13.01 1.12 19.07
C MET A 55 13.13 -0.38 19.37
N HIS A 56 12.00 -1.10 19.36
CA HIS A 56 11.94 -2.51 19.75
C HIS A 56 12.51 -3.47 18.70
N LYS A 57 12.81 -2.99 17.48
CA LYS A 57 13.40 -3.82 16.42
C LYS A 57 14.81 -4.31 16.78
N LEU A 58 15.54 -3.54 17.59
CA LEU A 58 16.86 -3.95 18.09
C LEU A 58 16.79 -5.20 18.99
N THR A 59 15.65 -5.43 19.64
CA THR A 59 15.49 -6.46 20.69
C THR A 59 14.43 -7.49 20.34
N GLU A 60 13.88 -7.45 19.13
CA GLU A 60 12.75 -8.28 18.67
C GLU A 60 12.98 -9.79 18.80
N LYS A 61 14.24 -10.24 18.77
CA LYS A 61 14.61 -11.67 18.90
C LYS A 61 14.70 -12.13 20.36
N ARG A 62 14.70 -11.21 21.33
CA ARG A 62 14.75 -11.49 22.77
C ARG A 62 13.85 -10.52 23.57
N PRO A 63 12.56 -10.41 23.22
CA PRO A 63 11.65 -9.50 23.90
C PRO A 63 11.52 -9.90 25.38
N GLY A 64 11.43 -8.90 26.27
CA GLY A 64 11.27 -9.10 27.71
C GLY A 64 12.53 -9.55 28.47
N SER A 65 13.68 -9.63 27.81
CA SER A 65 14.97 -9.84 28.49
C SER A 65 15.39 -8.60 29.27
N TRP A 66 16.18 -8.78 30.33
CA TRP A 66 16.71 -7.67 31.12
C TRP A 66 17.64 -6.78 30.26
N GLU A 67 18.36 -7.38 29.29
CA GLU A 67 19.15 -6.64 28.32
C GLU A 67 18.28 -5.75 27.43
N ALA A 68 17.12 -6.27 26.98
CA ALA A 68 16.18 -5.50 26.18
C ALA A 68 15.62 -4.31 26.96
N ASP A 69 15.30 -4.48 28.25
CA ASP A 69 14.87 -3.37 29.11
C ASP A 69 15.94 -2.27 29.21
N TYR A 70 17.22 -2.64 29.38
CA TYR A 70 18.29 -1.65 29.41
C TYR A 70 18.48 -0.94 28.06
N VAL A 71 18.40 -1.67 26.94
CA VAL A 71 18.49 -1.07 25.61
C VAL A 71 17.32 -0.10 25.39
N ASP A 72 16.09 -0.49 25.69
CA ASP A 72 14.90 0.34 25.53
C ASP A 72 14.97 1.60 26.41
N ARG A 73 15.42 1.46 27.67
CA ARG A 73 15.60 2.60 28.58
C ARG A 73 16.72 3.53 28.14
N PHE A 74 17.85 2.97 27.70
CA PHE A 74 18.98 3.74 27.22
C PHE A 74 18.60 4.51 25.96
N LEU A 75 17.97 3.84 25.00
CA LEU A 75 17.49 4.45 23.77
C LEU A 75 16.42 5.51 24.06
N GLY A 76 15.43 5.21 24.91
CA GLY A 76 14.39 6.16 25.32
C GLY A 76 14.92 7.40 26.05
N SER A 77 16.12 7.34 26.64
CA SER A 77 16.78 8.53 27.20
C SER A 77 17.30 9.50 26.13
N THR A 78 17.53 8.99 24.91
CA THR A 78 18.02 9.76 23.76
C THR A 78 16.87 10.22 22.86
N VAL A 79 15.97 9.30 22.48
CA VAL A 79 14.87 9.57 21.55
C VAL A 79 13.55 9.91 22.25
N GLY A 80 13.58 10.07 23.57
CA GLY A 80 12.39 10.32 24.37
C GLY A 80 11.48 9.11 24.57
N PRO A 81 10.41 9.26 25.37
CA PRO A 81 9.47 8.18 25.65
C PRO A 81 8.83 7.66 24.35
N GLN A 82 8.80 6.33 24.18
CA GLN A 82 8.19 5.67 23.03
C GLN A 82 8.73 6.14 21.66
N GLY A 83 9.97 6.63 21.61
CA GLY A 83 10.62 6.98 20.35
C GLY A 83 10.17 8.29 19.74
N LYS A 84 9.64 9.22 20.56
CA LYS A 84 9.14 10.53 20.12
C LYS A 84 10.05 11.28 19.14
N TYR A 85 11.37 11.21 19.34
CA TYR A 85 12.38 11.89 18.51
C TYR A 85 13.20 10.89 17.67
N LEU A 86 12.72 9.66 17.48
CA LEU A 86 13.49 8.61 16.81
C LEU A 86 13.78 8.97 15.35
N LEU A 87 12.83 9.62 14.66
CA LEU A 87 12.98 9.96 13.24
C LEU A 87 14.03 11.03 12.97
N GLU A 88 14.43 11.83 13.96
CA GLU A 88 15.57 12.77 13.86
C GLU A 88 16.89 12.05 13.53
N TYR A 89 17.00 10.78 13.95
CA TYR A 89 18.19 9.97 13.75
C TYR A 89 18.12 9.09 12.50
N ARG A 90 17.01 9.11 11.75
CA ARG A 90 16.91 8.32 10.54
C ARG A 90 17.90 8.84 9.48
N THR A 91 18.58 7.92 8.82
CA THR A 91 19.52 8.22 7.73
C THR A 91 19.16 7.52 6.43
N GLU A 92 18.38 6.44 6.49
CA GLU A 92 17.94 5.71 5.30
C GLU A 92 16.69 6.35 4.68
N PRO A 93 16.57 6.34 3.33
CA PRO A 93 15.35 6.71 2.64
C PRO A 93 14.12 5.95 3.16
N ILE A 94 12.95 6.57 3.05
CA ILE A 94 11.66 5.91 3.32
C ILE A 94 11.07 5.53 1.96
N GLU A 95 11.02 4.22 1.66
CA GLU A 95 10.35 3.69 0.46
C GLU A 95 8.96 3.17 0.85
N VAL A 96 7.91 3.76 0.27
CA VAL A 96 6.55 3.23 0.34
C VAL A 96 6.27 2.35 -0.88
N VAL A 97 5.80 1.12 -0.64
CA VAL A 97 5.46 0.18 -1.71
C VAL A 97 3.95 0.11 -1.87
N ALA A 98 3.45 0.40 -3.07
CA ALA A 98 2.02 0.46 -3.35
C ALA A 98 1.59 -0.44 -4.51
N CYS A 99 0.46 -1.13 -4.34
CA CYS A 99 -0.17 -1.96 -5.37
C CYS A 99 -1.59 -1.43 -5.64
N VAL A 100 -1.75 -0.63 -6.70
CA VAL A 100 -3.06 -0.01 -7.03
C VAL A 100 -4.17 -1.03 -7.30
N PRO A 101 -3.94 -2.13 -8.04
CA PRO A 101 -4.97 -3.16 -8.21
C PRO A 101 -5.47 -3.70 -6.86
N ALA A 102 -4.55 -4.02 -5.93
CA ALA A 102 -4.92 -4.51 -4.61
C ALA A 102 -5.65 -3.44 -3.77
N MET A 103 -5.16 -2.19 -3.79
CA MET A 103 -5.80 -1.09 -3.08
C MET A 103 -7.23 -0.80 -3.55
N LEU A 104 -7.50 -0.93 -4.86
CA LEU A 104 -8.84 -0.74 -5.42
C LEU A 104 -9.73 -1.97 -5.25
N ALA A 105 -9.14 -3.17 -5.15
CA ALA A 105 -9.84 -4.39 -4.76
C ALA A 105 -10.30 -4.33 -3.29
N ASP A 106 -9.44 -3.85 -2.37
CA ASP A 106 -9.78 -3.62 -0.95
C ASP A 106 -10.90 -2.59 -0.74
N LEU A 107 -11.20 -1.80 -1.78
CA LEU A 107 -12.26 -0.79 -1.80
C LEU A 107 -13.52 -1.27 -2.55
N ASP A 108 -13.56 -2.53 -3.00
CA ASP A 108 -14.61 -3.11 -3.85
C ASP A 108 -14.85 -2.35 -5.17
N ILE A 109 -13.88 -1.53 -5.60
CA ILE A 109 -13.98 -0.77 -6.86
C ILE A 109 -13.51 -1.61 -8.04
N ASP A 110 -12.51 -2.46 -7.84
CA ASP A 110 -11.90 -3.22 -8.94
C ASP A 110 -12.89 -4.17 -9.62
N GLY A 111 -13.75 -4.83 -8.84
CA GLY A 111 -14.79 -5.71 -9.37
C GLY A 111 -15.85 -4.98 -10.22
N LEU A 112 -16.01 -3.65 -10.05
CA LEU A 112 -17.05 -2.89 -10.76
C LEU A 112 -16.79 -2.76 -12.26
N TYR A 113 -15.55 -2.91 -12.72
CA TYR A 113 -15.23 -2.93 -14.14
C TYR A 113 -15.80 -4.19 -14.79
N ASP A 114 -15.57 -5.36 -14.19
CA ASP A 114 -16.06 -6.64 -14.69
C ASP A 114 -17.59 -6.73 -14.55
N ASP A 115 -18.13 -6.28 -13.42
CA ASP A 115 -19.58 -6.14 -13.20
C ASP A 115 -20.25 -5.27 -14.26
N SER A 116 -19.58 -4.19 -14.71
CA SER A 116 -20.12 -3.32 -15.76
C SER A 116 -20.25 -4.02 -17.10
N VAL A 117 -19.27 -4.85 -17.47
CA VAL A 117 -19.32 -5.65 -18.70
C VAL A 117 -20.43 -6.69 -18.59
N LEU A 118 -20.54 -7.38 -17.44
CA LEU A 118 -21.59 -8.36 -17.19
C LEU A 118 -23.00 -7.76 -17.27
N LEU A 119 -23.22 -6.60 -16.65
CA LEU A 119 -24.52 -5.93 -16.65
C LEU A 119 -24.95 -5.53 -18.07
N ILE A 120 -24.04 -4.96 -18.86
CA ILE A 120 -24.34 -4.63 -20.27
C ILE A 120 -24.59 -5.90 -21.08
N GLY A 121 -23.81 -6.95 -20.87
CA GLY A 121 -23.99 -8.24 -21.53
C GLY A 121 -25.35 -8.87 -21.26
N GLN A 122 -25.81 -8.84 -20.01
CA GLN A 122 -27.14 -9.31 -19.62
C GLN A 122 -28.25 -8.50 -20.30
N ALA A 123 -28.11 -7.18 -20.35
CA ALA A 123 -29.11 -6.31 -20.93
C ALA A 123 -29.19 -6.43 -22.46
N GLU A 124 -28.04 -6.53 -23.16
CA GLU A 124 -28.01 -6.79 -24.61
C GLU A 124 -28.57 -8.18 -24.96
N ALA A 125 -28.26 -9.21 -24.16
CA ALA A 125 -28.83 -10.54 -24.36
C ALA A 125 -30.36 -10.56 -24.16
N ALA A 126 -30.88 -9.80 -23.19
CA ALA A 126 -32.31 -9.68 -22.95
C ALA A 126 -33.06 -9.04 -24.15
N VAL A 127 -32.43 -8.08 -24.84
CA VAL A 127 -32.98 -7.47 -26.07
C VAL A 127 -33.08 -8.47 -27.21
N LEU A 128 -32.13 -9.40 -27.33
CA LEU A 128 -32.14 -10.44 -28.37
C LEU A 128 -33.17 -11.56 -28.12
N GLY A 129 -33.56 -11.79 -26.87
CA GLY A 129 -34.47 -12.87 -26.49
C GLY A 129 -33.81 -14.26 -26.44
N PRO A 130 -34.60 -15.33 -26.22
CA PRO A 130 -34.08 -16.65 -25.84
C PRO A 130 -33.46 -17.47 -26.98
N ASP A 131 -33.74 -17.15 -28.25
CA ASP A 131 -33.21 -17.90 -29.40
C ASP A 131 -32.81 -16.98 -30.57
N PRO A 132 -31.74 -16.17 -30.39
CA PRO A 132 -31.22 -15.36 -31.47
C PRO A 132 -30.58 -16.24 -32.55
N ASP A 133 -30.72 -15.82 -33.81
CA ASP A 133 -29.99 -16.44 -34.91
C ASP A 133 -28.46 -16.24 -34.76
N ASP A 134 -27.69 -17.01 -35.54
CA ASP A 134 -26.23 -16.98 -35.45
C ASP A 134 -25.62 -15.63 -35.84
N ALA A 135 -26.30 -14.86 -36.71
CA ALA A 135 -25.84 -13.53 -37.09
C ALA A 135 -26.01 -12.53 -35.92
N ALA A 136 -27.12 -12.59 -35.21
CA ALA A 136 -27.37 -11.79 -34.01
C ALA A 136 -26.41 -12.17 -32.86
N LYS A 137 -26.12 -13.46 -32.67
CA LYS A 137 -25.11 -13.92 -31.70
C LYS A 137 -23.72 -13.40 -32.03
N ALA A 138 -23.31 -13.45 -33.29
CA ALA A 138 -22.02 -12.93 -33.73
C ALA A 138 -21.90 -11.42 -33.53
N ALA A 139 -22.95 -10.66 -33.90
CA ALA A 139 -22.99 -9.21 -33.69
C ALA A 139 -22.93 -8.84 -32.19
N LEU A 140 -23.61 -9.60 -31.33
CA LEU A 140 -23.51 -9.41 -29.87
C LEU A 140 -22.09 -9.66 -29.36
N ALA A 141 -21.46 -10.75 -29.80
CA ALA A 141 -20.09 -11.06 -29.38
C ALA A 141 -19.11 -9.94 -29.76
N GLU A 142 -19.17 -9.44 -31.00
CA GLU A 142 -18.33 -8.32 -31.45
C GLU A 142 -18.58 -7.04 -30.62
N ARG A 143 -19.85 -6.77 -30.28
CA ARG A 143 -20.22 -5.62 -29.47
C ARG A 143 -19.71 -5.74 -28.04
N LEU A 144 -19.85 -6.91 -27.41
CA LEU A 144 -19.35 -7.16 -26.05
C LEU A 144 -17.83 -7.06 -25.99
N GLU A 145 -17.13 -7.58 -26.99
CA GLU A 145 -15.67 -7.41 -27.09
C GLU A 145 -15.29 -5.92 -27.22
N HIS A 146 -16.07 -5.13 -27.97
CA HIS A 146 -15.87 -3.69 -28.04
C HIS A 146 -16.12 -2.97 -26.70
N ILE A 147 -17.17 -3.35 -25.97
CA ILE A 147 -17.50 -2.84 -24.64
C ILE A 147 -16.37 -3.18 -23.64
N GLU A 148 -15.90 -4.42 -23.62
CA GLU A 148 -14.82 -4.86 -22.75
C GLU A 148 -13.55 -4.04 -23.00
N ARG A 149 -13.18 -3.79 -24.26
CA ARG A 149 -12.06 -2.89 -24.61
C ARG A 149 -12.25 -1.45 -24.16
N LEU A 150 -13.48 -0.93 -24.12
CA LEU A 150 -13.76 0.41 -23.61
C LEU A 150 -13.60 0.46 -22.09
N ILE A 151 -14.14 -0.53 -21.39
CA ILE A 151 -14.04 -0.64 -19.94
C ILE A 151 -12.60 -0.88 -19.48
N LEU A 152 -11.84 -1.72 -20.19
CA LEU A 152 -10.43 -1.96 -19.90
C LEU A 152 -9.61 -0.68 -20.04
N ARG A 153 -9.83 0.10 -21.11
CA ARG A 153 -9.17 1.40 -21.29
C ARG A 153 -9.52 2.39 -20.18
N LEU A 154 -10.77 2.42 -19.72
CA LEU A 154 -11.16 3.23 -18.57
C LEU A 154 -10.43 2.76 -17.30
N ARG A 155 -10.38 1.44 -17.04
CA ARG A 155 -9.68 0.85 -15.89
C ARG A 155 -8.20 1.25 -15.88
N GLU A 156 -7.51 1.13 -17.01
CA GLU A 156 -6.12 1.55 -17.16
C GLU A 156 -5.93 3.05 -16.89
N ALA A 157 -6.82 3.90 -17.41
CA ALA A 157 -6.77 5.34 -17.19
C ALA A 157 -7.03 5.71 -15.72
N ASP A 158 -8.02 5.08 -15.09
CA ASP A 158 -8.35 5.28 -13.68
C ASP A 158 -7.21 4.82 -12.76
N TYR A 159 -6.58 3.69 -13.07
CA TYR A 159 -5.39 3.21 -12.36
C TYR A 159 -4.23 4.20 -12.47
N ALA A 160 -3.94 4.69 -13.68
CA ALA A 160 -2.88 5.67 -13.89
C ALA A 160 -3.16 6.98 -13.14
N ALA A 161 -4.41 7.46 -13.19
CA ALA A 161 -4.83 8.66 -12.47
C ALA A 161 -4.71 8.47 -10.94
N TYR A 162 -5.14 7.32 -10.42
CA TYR A 162 -5.02 7.00 -9.00
C TYR A 162 -3.56 6.90 -8.56
N ARG A 163 -2.67 6.27 -9.35
CA ARG A 163 -1.21 6.24 -9.08
C ARG A 163 -0.64 7.64 -8.94
N ALA A 164 -0.92 8.52 -9.91
CA ALA A 164 -0.41 9.89 -9.89
C ALA A 164 -0.96 10.70 -8.69
N ALA A 165 -2.26 10.57 -8.39
CA ALA A 165 -2.86 11.23 -7.25
C ALA A 165 -2.30 10.72 -5.91
N PHE A 166 -2.12 9.41 -5.78
CA PHE A 166 -1.54 8.80 -4.59
C PHE A 166 -0.09 9.23 -4.37
N GLU A 167 0.73 9.30 -5.42
CA GLU A 167 2.09 9.80 -5.35
C GLU A 167 2.14 11.25 -4.85
N GLU A 168 1.26 12.12 -5.34
CA GLU A 168 1.19 13.50 -4.84
C GLU A 168 0.77 13.55 -3.36
N GLN A 169 -0.23 12.77 -2.95
CA GLN A 169 -0.64 12.71 -1.55
C GLN A 169 0.45 12.14 -0.65
N LEU A 170 1.27 11.21 -1.15
CA LEU A 170 2.44 10.72 -0.43
C LEU A 170 3.49 11.83 -0.25
N ARG A 171 3.75 12.65 -1.28
CA ARG A 171 4.66 13.80 -1.15
C ARG A 171 4.13 14.83 -0.15
N VAL A 172 2.82 15.07 -0.12
CA VAL A 172 2.17 15.94 0.89
C VAL A 172 2.35 15.37 2.29
N ALA A 173 2.06 14.07 2.47
CA ALA A 173 2.21 13.38 3.76
C ALA A 173 3.68 13.39 4.23
N GLY A 174 4.62 13.17 3.32
CA GLY A 174 6.05 13.26 3.59
C GLY A 174 6.45 14.64 4.10
N ARG A 175 6.05 15.73 3.43
CA ARG A 175 6.31 17.12 3.89
C ARG A 175 5.80 17.36 5.30
N HIS A 176 4.56 16.98 5.57
CA HIS A 176 3.96 17.12 6.89
C HIS A 176 4.71 16.32 7.96
N LEU A 177 5.26 15.16 7.61
CA LEU A 177 6.09 14.36 8.49
C LEU A 177 7.43 15.07 8.83
N PHE A 178 8.10 15.67 7.83
CA PHE A 178 9.30 16.49 8.07
C PHE A 178 9.00 17.62 9.06
N ASP A 179 7.86 18.28 8.90
CA ASP A 179 7.47 19.42 9.74
C ASP A 179 7.13 19.01 11.19
N GLN A 180 6.50 17.84 11.40
CA GLN A 180 5.98 17.43 12.71
C GLN A 180 6.90 16.52 13.52
N GLU A 181 7.62 15.63 12.86
CA GLU A 181 8.37 14.53 13.51
C GLU A 181 9.89 14.74 13.38
N HIS A 182 10.31 15.95 12.99
CA HIS A 182 11.70 16.39 12.91
C HIS A 182 12.59 15.47 12.07
N LEU A 183 12.04 14.83 11.04
CA LEU A 183 12.81 14.01 10.12
C LEU A 183 13.90 14.87 9.45
N SER A 184 15.13 14.35 9.35
CA SER A 184 16.23 15.07 8.71
C SER A 184 15.92 15.38 7.24
N GLU A 185 16.26 16.59 6.78
CA GLU A 185 16.08 17.03 5.38
C GLU A 185 16.81 16.14 4.36
N ASP A 186 17.83 15.39 4.80
CA ASP A 186 18.60 14.47 3.97
C ASP A 186 17.87 13.14 3.70
N VAL A 187 16.83 12.81 4.48
CA VAL A 187 16.05 11.59 4.26
C VAL A 187 15.05 11.82 3.16
N SER A 188 15.10 11.04 2.08
CA SER A 188 14.10 11.13 1.01
C SER A 188 12.92 10.18 1.24
N VAL A 189 11.71 10.63 0.92
CA VAL A 189 10.52 9.78 0.81
C VAL A 189 10.26 9.47 -0.67
N SER A 190 10.16 8.19 -1.02
CA SER A 190 9.88 7.73 -2.38
C SER A 190 8.78 6.68 -2.40
N ILE A 191 8.17 6.50 -3.57
CA ILE A 191 7.20 5.44 -3.84
C ILE A 191 7.74 4.47 -4.86
N ARG A 192 7.48 3.17 -4.63
CA ARG A 192 7.63 2.13 -5.63
C ARG A 192 6.29 1.45 -5.87
N PHE A 193 5.88 1.44 -7.12
CA PHE A 193 4.69 0.72 -7.53
C PHE A 193 5.02 -0.73 -7.89
N VAL A 194 4.18 -1.64 -7.41
CA VAL A 194 4.21 -3.06 -7.80
C VAL A 194 2.87 -3.44 -8.44
N ASP A 195 2.87 -4.57 -9.13
CA ASP A 195 1.69 -5.13 -9.78
C ASP A 195 1.00 -6.18 -8.91
N GLY A 196 -0.22 -6.58 -9.30
CA GLY A 196 -1.10 -7.49 -8.54
C GLY A 196 -0.43 -8.75 -7.97
N PRO A 197 0.38 -9.51 -8.75
CA PRO A 197 1.03 -10.72 -8.24
C PRO A 197 2.03 -10.49 -7.10
N ARG A 198 2.45 -9.24 -6.87
CA ARG A 198 3.38 -8.86 -5.80
C ARG A 198 2.68 -7.96 -4.77
N SER A 199 1.35 -8.04 -4.65
CA SER A 199 0.58 -7.24 -3.70
C SER A 199 1.00 -7.47 -2.24
N GLU A 200 1.47 -8.68 -1.92
CA GLU A 200 2.04 -9.04 -0.61
C GLU A 200 3.29 -8.24 -0.23
N GLU A 201 3.98 -7.61 -1.19
CA GLU A 201 5.10 -6.70 -0.93
C GLU A 201 4.65 -5.27 -0.63
N ALA A 202 3.36 -4.96 -0.81
CA ALA A 202 2.86 -3.62 -0.55
C ALA A 202 2.92 -3.32 0.96
N THR A 203 3.26 -2.09 1.32
CA THR A 203 3.36 -1.63 2.71
C THR A 203 2.07 -1.85 3.51
N GLY A 204 0.91 -1.91 2.84
CA GLY A 204 -0.39 -2.19 3.45
C GLY A 204 -0.77 -3.68 3.56
N ALA A 205 0.06 -4.62 3.09
CA ALA A 205 -0.28 -6.04 2.98
C ALA A 205 0.27 -6.94 4.11
N GLY A 206 1.11 -6.41 5.02
CA GLY A 206 1.86 -7.19 6.01
C GLY A 206 1.84 -6.64 7.44
N GLU A 207 2.79 -7.12 8.26
CA GLU A 207 2.95 -6.79 9.69
C GLU A 207 3.50 -5.36 9.95
N ASP A 208 3.63 -4.53 8.91
CA ASP A 208 4.20 -3.18 9.00
C ASP A 208 3.26 -2.14 9.63
N VAL A 209 2.15 -2.57 10.22
CA VAL A 209 1.20 -1.71 10.92
C VAL A 209 1.92 -0.94 12.02
N GLY A 210 1.90 0.38 11.91
CA GLY A 210 2.57 1.30 12.84
C GLY A 210 3.99 1.72 12.44
N SER A 211 4.55 1.18 11.36
CA SER A 211 5.79 1.69 10.75
C SER A 211 5.58 3.10 10.17
N ILE A 212 6.66 3.81 9.87
CA ILE A 212 6.54 5.13 9.25
C ILE A 212 6.05 5.03 7.80
N GLU A 213 6.53 4.02 7.09
CA GLU A 213 6.11 3.66 5.74
C GLU A 213 4.58 3.44 5.70
N TYR A 214 4.05 2.67 6.65
CA TYR A 214 2.61 2.42 6.75
C TYR A 214 1.82 3.69 7.06
N ARG A 215 2.27 4.53 8.01
CA ARG A 215 1.60 5.80 8.33
C ARG A 215 1.53 6.73 7.12
N LEU A 216 2.62 6.82 6.35
CA LEU A 216 2.66 7.61 5.12
C LEU A 216 1.73 7.04 4.05
N TRP A 217 1.76 5.71 3.86
CA TRP A 217 0.89 5.02 2.93
C TRP A 217 -0.60 5.20 3.27
N GLU A 218 -0.97 5.01 4.53
CA GLU A 218 -2.35 5.15 5.02
C GLU A 218 -2.83 6.60 4.89
N THR A 219 -1.99 7.57 5.26
CA THR A 219 -2.29 8.99 5.08
C THR A 219 -2.50 9.35 3.61
N ALA A 220 -1.63 8.89 2.72
CA ALA A 220 -1.77 9.11 1.29
C ALA A 220 -3.05 8.46 0.75
N ARG A 221 -3.33 7.21 1.13
CA ARG A 221 -4.53 6.46 0.74
C ARG A 221 -5.80 7.18 1.17
N ALA A 222 -5.85 7.61 2.43
CA ALA A 222 -6.98 8.32 3.02
C ALA A 222 -7.25 9.68 2.35
N ASN A 223 -6.23 10.31 1.76
CA ASN A 223 -6.36 11.60 1.07
C ASN A 223 -6.45 11.48 -0.45
N THR A 224 -6.39 10.27 -1.01
CA THR A 224 -6.53 10.05 -2.46
C THR A 224 -7.99 9.77 -2.80
N ALA A 225 -8.52 10.47 -3.79
CA ALA A 225 -9.88 10.22 -4.29
C ALA A 225 -9.90 8.91 -5.10
N PRO A 226 -10.79 7.95 -4.78
CA PRO A 226 -10.96 6.76 -5.61
C PRO A 226 -11.57 7.09 -6.98
N PRO A 227 -11.42 6.20 -7.98
CA PRO A 227 -12.07 6.35 -9.28
C PRO A 227 -13.58 6.60 -9.17
N GLY A 228 -14.09 7.60 -9.89
CA GLY A 228 -15.50 8.01 -9.84
C GLY A 228 -15.84 9.00 -8.72
N PHE A 229 -14.87 9.35 -7.86
CA PHE A 229 -15.03 10.35 -6.80
C PHE A 229 -14.11 11.56 -7.02
N THR A 230 -14.51 12.69 -6.44
CA THR A 230 -13.67 13.91 -6.39
C THR A 230 -13.14 14.16 -5.00
N GLU A 231 -13.84 13.63 -4.00
CA GLU A 231 -13.56 13.72 -2.59
C GLU A 231 -12.54 12.65 -2.18
N PRO A 232 -11.63 12.97 -1.26
CA PRO A 232 -10.69 11.99 -0.73
C PRO A 232 -11.42 10.88 0.04
N LEU A 233 -10.81 9.69 0.07
CA LEU A 233 -11.36 8.51 0.76
C LEU A 233 -11.82 8.79 2.20
N SER A 234 -11.06 9.58 2.95
CA SER A 234 -11.36 9.97 4.33
C SER A 234 -12.65 10.77 4.51
N GLN A 235 -13.20 11.36 3.45
CA GLN A 235 -14.46 12.10 3.47
C GLN A 235 -15.65 11.25 3.03
N LEU A 236 -15.41 10.12 2.36
CA LEU A 236 -16.44 9.20 1.93
C LEU A 236 -16.98 8.40 3.12
N ARG A 237 -18.27 8.08 3.10
CA ARG A 237 -18.98 7.38 4.19
C ARG A 237 -19.87 6.30 3.59
N GLY A 238 -19.71 5.06 4.06
CA GLY A 238 -20.40 3.89 3.52
C GLY A 238 -19.50 3.06 2.60
N GLN A 239 -20.08 2.02 1.99
CA GLN A 239 -19.38 1.18 1.01
C GLN A 239 -19.29 1.93 -0.32
N LEU A 240 -18.10 1.93 -0.94
CA LEU A 240 -17.84 2.79 -2.10
C LEU A 240 -18.55 2.30 -3.36
N ASP A 241 -18.71 0.99 -3.51
CA ASP A 241 -19.46 0.39 -4.60
C ASP A 241 -20.93 0.81 -4.58
N ASP A 242 -21.57 0.80 -3.41
CA ASP A 242 -22.93 1.32 -3.23
C ASP A 242 -23.03 2.80 -3.60
N LEU A 243 -22.06 3.61 -3.15
CA LEU A 243 -22.03 5.04 -3.50
C LEU A 243 -21.88 5.26 -5.02
N LEU A 244 -21.05 4.46 -5.71
CA LEU A 244 -20.90 4.53 -7.16
C LEU A 244 -22.17 4.11 -7.89
N ARG A 245 -22.85 3.05 -7.42
CA ARG A 245 -24.14 2.59 -7.96
C ARG A 245 -25.20 3.68 -7.82
N GLN A 246 -25.36 4.25 -6.61
CA GLN A 246 -26.37 5.27 -6.32
C GLN A 246 -26.12 6.61 -7.02
N SER A 247 -24.85 6.96 -7.23
CA SER A 247 -24.48 8.24 -7.87
C SER A 247 -24.46 8.19 -9.39
N GLY A 248 -24.72 7.02 -10.00
CA GLY A 248 -24.68 6.85 -11.44
C GLY A 248 -23.27 7.03 -12.02
N ARG A 249 -22.25 6.58 -11.29
CA ARG A 249 -20.82 6.72 -11.65
C ARG A 249 -20.10 5.40 -11.87
N LEU A 250 -20.85 4.33 -12.14
CA LEU A 250 -20.26 3.03 -12.50
C LEU A 250 -19.36 3.17 -13.74
N PRO A 251 -18.36 2.29 -13.91
CA PRO A 251 -17.43 2.36 -15.04
C PRO A 251 -18.13 2.54 -16.40
N HIS A 252 -19.18 1.77 -16.69
CA HIS A 252 -19.92 1.93 -17.95
C HIS A 252 -20.69 3.25 -18.09
N GLN A 253 -21.05 3.91 -16.98
CA GLN A 253 -21.70 5.23 -17.01
C GLN A 253 -20.68 6.35 -17.24
N ARG A 254 -19.40 6.10 -16.94
CA ARG A 254 -18.28 7.04 -17.15
C ARG A 254 -17.68 6.97 -18.55
N VAL A 255 -18.01 5.95 -19.33
CA VAL A 255 -17.64 5.86 -20.76
C VAL A 255 -18.74 6.53 -21.60
N PRO A 256 -18.47 7.64 -22.30
CA PRO A 256 -19.48 8.37 -23.08
C PRO A 256 -20.22 7.51 -24.11
N GLU A 257 -19.51 6.58 -24.75
CA GLU A 257 -20.03 5.66 -25.76
C GLU A 257 -21.02 4.66 -25.15
N LEU A 258 -20.79 4.21 -23.92
CA LEU A 258 -21.64 3.23 -23.23
C LEU A 258 -22.81 3.89 -22.49
N ALA A 259 -22.62 5.12 -22.00
CA ALA A 259 -23.65 5.90 -21.31
C ALA A 259 -24.88 6.20 -22.20
N GLN A 260 -24.73 6.11 -23.53
CA GLN A 260 -25.85 6.25 -24.48
C GLN A 260 -26.62 4.93 -24.68
N LEU A 261 -25.95 3.78 -24.54
CA LEU A 261 -26.55 2.46 -24.73
C LEU A 261 -27.58 2.13 -23.65
N LEU A 262 -27.29 2.54 -22.41
CA LEU A 262 -28.13 2.23 -21.25
C LEU A 262 -29.32 3.17 -21.07
N ARG A 263 -29.35 4.33 -21.72
CA ARG A 263 -30.51 5.25 -21.67
C ARG A 263 -31.78 4.69 -22.30
N GLY A 264 -31.67 3.60 -23.07
CA GLY A 264 -32.80 2.93 -23.72
C GLY A 264 -33.18 1.57 -23.13
N MET A 265 -32.49 1.10 -22.08
CA MET A 265 -32.72 -0.23 -21.49
C MET A 265 -33.54 -0.11 -20.20
N PRO A 266 -34.47 -1.04 -19.92
CA PRO A 266 -35.16 -1.08 -18.64
C PRO A 266 -34.12 -1.26 -17.52
N GLU A 267 -34.33 -0.56 -16.40
CA GLU A 267 -33.53 -0.71 -15.18
C GLU A 267 -33.42 -2.21 -14.84
N PRO A 268 -32.21 -2.77 -14.69
CA PRO A 268 -32.07 -4.15 -14.26
C PRO A 268 -32.70 -4.30 -12.88
N GLU A 269 -33.58 -5.28 -12.69
CA GLU A 269 -34.09 -5.64 -11.36
C GLU A 269 -32.89 -5.85 -10.42
N GLU A 270 -32.90 -5.14 -9.28
CA GLU A 270 -31.89 -5.25 -8.23
C GLU A 270 -31.55 -6.72 -7.99
N ARG A 271 -30.25 -7.08 -8.05
CA ARG A 271 -29.83 -8.43 -7.64
C ARG A 271 -30.34 -8.66 -6.21
N PRO A 272 -30.93 -9.83 -5.91
CA PRO A 272 -31.18 -10.21 -4.53
C PRO A 272 -29.84 -10.21 -3.79
N ALA A 273 -29.82 -9.60 -2.60
CA ALA A 273 -28.66 -9.54 -1.71
C ALA A 273 -27.91 -10.87 -1.67
N GLY A 274 -26.58 -10.80 -1.84
CA GLY A 274 -25.70 -11.95 -1.94
C GLY A 274 -26.00 -13.01 -0.88
N ASN A 275 -26.16 -14.25 -1.33
CA ASN A 275 -26.32 -15.41 -0.46
C ASN A 275 -24.98 -15.63 0.29
N PRO A 276 -24.91 -15.56 1.63
CA PRO A 276 -23.65 -15.66 2.38
C PRO A 276 -23.11 -17.10 2.51
N GLN A 277 -23.60 -18.06 1.72
CA GLN A 277 -23.27 -19.48 1.87
C GLN A 277 -22.38 -20.01 0.75
N LEU A 278 -21.15 -19.50 0.67
CA LEU A 278 -20.01 -20.24 0.11
C LEU A 278 -18.75 -19.94 0.94
N SER A 279 -18.85 -20.15 2.24
CA SER A 279 -17.72 -20.43 3.12
C SER A 279 -18.14 -21.59 3.99
N GLU A 280 -17.84 -22.80 3.55
CA GLU A 280 -17.53 -23.99 4.37
C GLU A 280 -17.67 -25.26 3.52
N ALA A 281 -16.55 -25.82 3.12
CA ALA A 281 -16.31 -27.26 3.11
C ALA A 281 -14.79 -27.51 3.10
N PRO A 282 -14.32 -28.56 3.80
CA PRO A 282 -12.97 -28.66 4.39
C PRO A 282 -11.83 -28.92 3.42
#